data_AF-A0A9P1VVJ6-F1
#
_entry.id   AF-A0A9P1VVJ6-F1
#
_cell.length_a   1.000
_cell.length_b   1.000
_cell.length_c   1.000
_cell.angle_alpha   90.00
_cell.angle_beta   90.00
_cell.angle_gamma   90.00
#
_symmetry.space_group_name_H-M   'P 1'
#
loop_
_entity.id
_entity.type
_entity.pdbx_description
1 polymer ?
#
loop_
_entity_poly.entity_id
_entity_poly.type
_entity_poly.pdbx_seq_one_letter_code
_entity_poly.pdbx_strand_id
1 'polypeptide(L)'
;MESRLAAITDEMCTSLVERRDSDVLLSELTGLAAELEAGVAANLYRFGASRAYYEIVEERLAALSEVAVSGYSTWADFLQRRIAPAMRTCQSVKERQAKLSDKLTRAIALLRSWIDVELERQNRDLLASMNNRAKLQLRLQQTVEGLSVAAISYYVVSLLGYLLKGIPIVHDSVAPVMAVLVPAVMLTIWWIVRRIRHAHSDTAAEEKSS
;
A
#
# COMPACT_ATOMS: atom_id res chain seq x y z
N MET A 1 20.83 3.45 -22.71
CA MET A 1 19.65 2.70 -22.21
C MET A 1 20.03 1.51 -21.36
N GLU A 2 20.70 0.49 -21.88
CA GLU A 2 20.96 -0.76 -21.12
C GLU A 2 21.75 -0.52 -19.82
N SER A 3 22.78 0.33 -19.87
CA SER A 3 23.56 0.73 -18.70
C SER A 3 22.74 1.53 -17.68
N ARG A 4 21.84 2.41 -18.15
CA ARG A 4 20.91 3.16 -17.29
C ARG A 4 19.90 2.24 -16.61
N LEU A 5 19.31 1.30 -17.37
CA LEU A 5 18.41 0.30 -16.80
C LEU A 5 19.14 -0.54 -15.74
N ALA A 6 20.36 -1.01 -16.03
CA ALA A 6 21.17 -1.75 -15.06
C ALA A 6 21.44 -0.93 -13.79
N ALA A 7 21.81 0.34 -13.92
CA ALA A 7 22.02 1.23 -12.78
C ALA A 7 20.75 1.41 -11.94
N ILE A 8 19.60 1.68 -12.58
CA ILE A 8 18.32 1.86 -11.87
C ILE A 8 17.88 0.56 -11.19
N THR A 9 18.09 -0.59 -11.81
CA THR A 9 17.71 -1.88 -11.21
C THR A 9 18.61 -2.23 -10.01
N ASP A 10 19.89 -1.83 -10.06
CA ASP A 10 20.85 -1.97 -8.94
C ASP A 10 20.52 -0.99 -7.81
N GLU A 11 20.15 0.24 -8.17
CA GLU A 11 19.65 1.23 -7.23
C GLU A 11 18.38 0.74 -6.55
N MET A 12 17.41 0.19 -7.29
CA MET A 12 16.26 -0.50 -6.69
C MET A 12 16.72 -1.53 -5.66
N CYS A 13 17.62 -2.47 -6.00
CA CYS A 13 18.11 -3.44 -5.00
C CYS A 13 18.69 -2.82 -3.73
N THR A 14 19.28 -1.62 -3.83
CA THR A 14 20.00 -0.96 -2.73
C THR A 14 19.11 0.02 -1.94
N SER A 15 18.17 0.70 -2.61
CA SER A 15 17.37 1.82 -2.09
C SER A 15 15.92 1.46 -1.76
N LEU A 16 15.50 0.20 -1.92
CA LEU A 16 14.20 -0.34 -1.44
C LEU A 16 14.01 -0.25 0.10
N VAL A 17 14.80 0.57 0.79
CA VAL A 17 14.65 0.90 2.22
C VAL A 17 14.13 2.34 2.40
N GLU A 18 14.30 3.23 1.42
CA GLU A 18 13.95 4.64 1.56
C GLU A 18 12.86 5.10 0.58
N ARG A 19 11.71 5.46 1.16
CA ARG A 19 10.46 5.86 0.47
C ARG A 19 10.58 7.07 -0.46
N ARG A 20 11.60 7.92 -0.31
CA ARG A 20 11.68 9.20 -1.04
C ARG A 20 12.10 9.05 -2.50
N ASP A 21 12.77 7.97 -2.88
CA ASP A 21 13.27 7.79 -4.24
C ASP A 21 12.39 6.90 -5.12
N SER A 22 11.34 6.28 -4.59
CA SER A 22 10.51 5.33 -5.36
C SER A 22 9.73 5.98 -6.49
N ASP A 23 9.19 7.19 -6.28
CA ASP A 23 8.50 7.96 -7.32
C ASP A 23 9.46 8.44 -8.40
N VAL A 24 10.70 8.80 -8.01
CA VAL A 24 11.77 9.21 -8.94
C VAL A 24 12.18 8.02 -9.80
N LEU A 25 12.48 6.87 -9.19
CA LEU A 25 12.83 5.64 -9.89
C LEU A 25 11.72 5.18 -10.85
N LEU A 26 10.44 5.30 -10.43
CA LEU A 26 9.31 4.97 -11.28
C LEU A 26 9.22 5.92 -12.49
N SER A 27 9.41 7.22 -12.27
CA SER A 27 9.46 8.22 -13.33
C SER A 27 10.60 7.96 -14.31
N GLU A 28 11.80 7.62 -13.83
CA GLU A 28 12.93 7.30 -14.68
C GLU A 28 12.71 6.03 -15.51
N LEU A 29 12.19 4.96 -14.90
CA LEU A 29 11.86 3.71 -15.61
C LEU A 29 10.78 3.91 -16.67
N THR A 30 9.73 4.69 -16.35
CA THR A 30 8.66 5.00 -17.30
C THR A 30 9.15 5.91 -18.43
N GLY A 31 10.05 6.85 -18.15
CA GLY A 31 10.74 7.65 -19.16
C GLY A 31 11.60 6.82 -20.11
N LEU A 32 12.41 5.90 -19.55
CA LEU A 32 13.17 4.91 -20.34
C LEU A 32 12.26 4.04 -21.21
N ALA A 33 11.05 3.73 -20.74
CA ALA A 33 10.08 2.91 -21.48
C ALA A 33 9.52 3.68 -22.66
N ALA A 34 9.13 4.93 -22.43
CA ALA A 34 8.67 5.82 -23.48
C ALA A 34 9.75 6.05 -24.55
N GLU A 35 11.00 6.25 -24.15
CA GLU A 35 12.12 6.44 -25.09
C GLU A 35 12.38 5.18 -25.92
N LEU A 36 12.32 3.99 -25.31
CA LEU A 36 12.46 2.72 -26.01
C LEU A 36 11.32 2.49 -27.00
N GLU A 37 10.06 2.67 -26.57
CA GLU A 37 8.88 2.52 -27.41
C GLU A 37 8.88 3.49 -28.58
N ALA A 38 9.27 4.76 -28.36
CA ALA A 38 9.43 5.73 -29.44
C ALA A 38 10.48 5.27 -30.47
N GLY A 39 11.62 4.76 -29.99
CA GLY A 39 12.68 4.24 -30.85
C GLY A 39 12.28 2.98 -31.63
N VAL A 40 11.48 2.10 -31.02
CA VAL A 40 10.91 0.91 -31.67
C VAL A 40 9.90 1.33 -32.72
N ALA A 41 8.94 2.19 -32.38
CA ALA A 41 7.90 2.66 -33.30
C ALA A 41 8.50 3.37 -34.53
N ALA A 42 9.55 4.18 -34.34
CA ALA A 42 10.22 4.86 -35.44
C ALA A 42 10.91 3.91 -36.44
N ASN A 43 11.37 2.73 -35.98
CA ASN A 43 12.18 1.82 -36.79
C ASN A 43 11.45 0.52 -37.19
N LEU A 44 10.27 0.25 -36.64
CA LEU A 44 9.53 -0.99 -36.86
C LEU A 44 9.26 -1.25 -38.34
N TYR A 45 8.80 -0.21 -39.06
CA TYR A 45 8.57 -0.29 -40.50
C TYR A 45 9.86 -0.60 -41.27
N ARG A 46 10.99 0.01 -40.89
CA ARG A 46 12.27 -0.18 -41.59
C ARG A 46 12.82 -1.59 -41.39
N PHE A 47 12.75 -2.14 -40.18
CA PHE A 47 13.16 -3.52 -39.93
C PHE A 47 12.25 -4.53 -40.62
N GLY A 48 10.94 -4.29 -40.60
CA GLY A 48 9.96 -5.11 -41.34
C GLY A 48 10.22 -5.10 -42.85
N ALA A 49 10.40 -3.91 -43.43
CA ALA A 49 10.69 -3.73 -44.85
C ALA A 49 12.01 -4.40 -45.24
N SER A 50 13.10 -4.18 -44.50
CA SER A 50 14.39 -4.84 -44.78
C SER A 50 14.28 -6.36 -44.74
N ARG A 51 13.49 -6.92 -43.80
CA ARG A 51 13.25 -8.36 -43.74
C ARG A 51 12.49 -8.87 -44.95
N ALA A 52 11.38 -8.20 -45.31
CA ALA A 52 10.58 -8.56 -46.47
C ALA A 52 11.39 -8.48 -47.77
N TYR A 53 12.20 -7.44 -47.94
CA TYR A 53 13.09 -7.33 -49.10
C TYR A 53 14.14 -8.44 -49.16
N TYR A 54 14.72 -8.81 -48.02
CA TYR A 54 15.67 -9.92 -47.97
C TYR A 54 15.01 -11.25 -48.35
N GLU A 55 13.80 -11.52 -47.83
CA GLU A 55 13.00 -12.70 -48.19
C GLU A 55 12.69 -12.75 -49.70
N ILE A 56 12.32 -11.61 -50.30
CA ILE A 56 12.09 -11.52 -51.75
C ILE A 56 13.38 -11.82 -52.54
N VAL A 57 14.52 -11.28 -52.10
CA VAL A 57 15.81 -11.54 -52.76
C VAL A 57 16.14 -13.03 -52.70
N GLU A 58 15.97 -13.68 -51.55
CA GLU A 58 16.17 -15.13 -51.41
C GLU A 58 15.23 -15.94 -52.31
N GLU A 59 13.93 -15.59 -52.36
CA GLU A 59 12.96 -16.26 -53.22
C GLU A 59 13.31 -16.12 -54.71
N ARG A 60 13.76 -14.94 -55.14
CA ARG A 60 14.18 -14.70 -56.54
C ARG A 60 15.46 -15.45 -56.90
N LEU A 61 16.43 -15.51 -55.98
CA LEU A 61 17.64 -16.30 -56.16
C LEU A 61 17.33 -17.79 -56.25
N ALA A 62 16.40 -18.29 -55.43
CA ALA A 62 15.96 -19.68 -55.52
C ALA A 62 15.24 -19.99 -56.84
N ALA A 63 14.37 -19.08 -57.31
CA ALA A 63 13.64 -19.26 -58.56
C ALA A 63 14.54 -19.32 -59.81
N LEU A 64 15.71 -18.68 -59.78
CA LEU A 64 16.70 -18.74 -60.86
C LEU A 64 17.25 -20.15 -61.10
N SER A 65 17.14 -21.06 -60.13
CA SER A 65 17.62 -22.45 -60.23
C SER A 65 19.06 -22.53 -60.72
N GLU A 66 19.95 -21.75 -60.09
CA GLU A 66 21.34 -21.62 -60.52
C GLU A 66 22.10 -22.95 -60.46
N VAL A 67 22.85 -23.24 -61.52
CA VAL A 67 23.75 -24.38 -61.59
C VAL A 67 25.17 -23.88 -61.35
N ALA A 68 25.85 -24.48 -60.37
CA ALA A 68 27.23 -24.13 -60.06
C ALA A 68 28.15 -24.49 -61.23
N VAL A 69 28.97 -23.52 -61.65
CA VAL A 69 30.02 -23.72 -62.65
C VAL A 69 31.35 -23.86 -61.92
N SER A 70 32.13 -24.90 -62.24
CA SER A 70 33.42 -25.15 -61.61
C SER A 70 34.33 -23.92 -61.68
N GLY A 71 34.83 -23.49 -60.52
CA GLY A 71 35.72 -22.32 -60.39
C GLY A 71 35.02 -20.98 -60.17
N TYR A 72 33.69 -20.91 -60.19
CA TYR A 72 32.92 -19.68 -60.00
C TYR A 72 31.90 -19.82 -58.86
N SER A 73 31.63 -18.73 -58.13
CA SER A 73 30.55 -18.67 -57.15
C SER A 73 29.22 -18.36 -57.83
N THR A 74 28.14 -18.94 -57.31
CA THR A 74 26.76 -18.61 -57.70
C THR A 74 26.43 -17.17 -57.27
N TRP A 75 25.43 -16.53 -57.89
CA TRP A 75 24.95 -15.24 -57.40
C TRP A 75 24.32 -15.40 -56.02
N ALA A 76 23.65 -16.53 -55.78
CA ALA A 76 23.11 -16.88 -54.48
C ALA A 76 24.21 -16.83 -53.39
N ASP A 77 25.33 -17.53 -53.60
CA ASP A 77 26.45 -17.54 -52.64
C ASP A 77 27.06 -16.15 -52.43
N PHE A 78 27.24 -15.40 -53.53
CA PHE A 78 27.86 -14.07 -53.47
C PHE A 78 26.98 -13.08 -52.70
N LEU A 79 25.69 -13.00 -53.06
CA LEU A 79 24.75 -12.07 -52.44
C LEU A 79 24.42 -12.47 -51.01
N GLN A 80 24.28 -13.76 -50.71
CA GLN A 80 24.05 -14.23 -49.36
C GLN A 80 25.23 -13.88 -48.44
N ARG A 81 26.49 -14.08 -48.88
CA ARG A 81 27.68 -13.65 -48.11
C ARG A 81 27.71 -12.15 -47.84
N ARG A 82 27.18 -11.33 -48.76
CA ARG A 82 27.25 -9.87 -48.68
C ARG A 82 26.09 -9.24 -47.90
N ILE A 83 24.88 -9.79 -48.03
CA ILE A 83 23.65 -9.21 -47.45
C ILE A 83 23.30 -9.86 -46.11
N ALA A 84 23.52 -11.18 -45.94
CA ALA A 84 23.14 -11.87 -44.71
C ALA A 84 23.78 -11.27 -43.44
N PRO A 85 25.05 -10.79 -43.42
CA PRO A 85 25.61 -10.14 -42.25
C PRO A 85 24.82 -8.90 -41.79
N ALA A 86 24.40 -8.04 -42.73
CA ALA A 86 23.62 -6.85 -42.41
C ALA A 86 22.22 -7.21 -41.87
N MET A 87 21.60 -8.25 -42.43
CA MET A 87 20.31 -8.74 -41.96
C MET A 87 20.38 -9.37 -40.56
N ARG A 88 21.46 -10.10 -40.24
CA ARG A 88 21.71 -10.59 -38.87
C ARG A 88 21.83 -9.45 -37.87
N THR A 89 22.45 -8.33 -38.25
CA THR A 89 22.51 -7.12 -37.40
C THR A 89 21.13 -6.51 -37.19
N CYS A 90 20.32 -6.38 -38.25
CA CYS A 90 18.93 -5.92 -38.15
C CYS A 90 18.13 -6.77 -37.15
N GLN A 91 18.23 -8.10 -37.28
CA GLN A 91 17.53 -9.04 -36.41
C GLN A 91 18.03 -8.98 -34.97
N SER A 92 19.35 -8.90 -34.74
CA SER A 92 19.91 -8.83 -33.39
C SER A 92 19.54 -7.54 -32.66
N VAL A 93 19.45 -6.40 -33.37
CA VAL A 93 18.99 -5.13 -32.81
C VAL A 93 17.50 -5.23 -32.42
N LYS A 94 16.66 -5.81 -33.27
CA LYS A 94 15.24 -6.05 -32.98
C LYS A 94 15.06 -6.92 -31.73
N GLU A 95 15.81 -8.03 -31.64
CA GLU A 95 15.77 -8.92 -30.46
C GLU A 95 16.27 -8.23 -29.20
N ARG A 96 17.31 -7.38 -29.31
CA ARG A 96 17.81 -6.59 -28.19
C ARG A 96 16.75 -5.61 -27.69
N GLN A 97 16.09 -4.88 -28.59
CA GLN A 97 15.00 -3.97 -28.22
C GLN A 97 13.85 -4.71 -27.51
N ALA A 98 13.43 -5.86 -28.04
CA ALA A 98 12.39 -6.68 -27.41
C ALA A 98 12.79 -7.13 -25.99
N LYS A 99 14.02 -7.63 -25.82
CA LYS A 99 14.55 -8.03 -24.49
C LYS A 99 14.61 -6.87 -23.51
N LEU A 100 14.93 -5.65 -23.97
CA LEU A 100 14.95 -4.47 -23.11
C LEU A 100 13.55 -4.05 -22.66
N SER A 101 12.58 -4.06 -23.57
CA SER A 101 11.18 -3.77 -23.24
C SER A 101 10.68 -4.72 -22.16
N ASP A 102 10.92 -6.02 -22.36
CA ASP A 102 10.61 -7.08 -21.41
C ASP A 102 11.23 -6.86 -20.02
N LYS A 103 12.54 -6.53 -19.97
CA LYS A 103 13.23 -6.26 -18.70
C LYS A 103 12.66 -5.04 -17.99
N LEU A 104 12.32 -4.01 -18.75
CA LEU A 104 11.81 -2.76 -18.22
C LEU A 104 10.39 -2.90 -17.69
N THR A 105 9.51 -3.62 -18.40
CA THR A 105 8.18 -3.96 -17.91
C THR A 105 8.26 -4.73 -16.59
N ARG A 106 9.19 -5.69 -16.48
CA ARG A 106 9.41 -6.43 -15.23
C ARG A 106 9.91 -5.52 -14.11
N ALA A 107 10.87 -4.63 -14.37
CA ALA A 107 11.38 -3.68 -13.37
C ALA A 107 10.26 -2.74 -12.86
N ILE A 108 9.45 -2.19 -13.76
CA ILE A 108 8.31 -1.33 -13.40
C ILE A 108 7.28 -2.11 -12.55
N ALA A 109 6.96 -3.35 -12.94
CA ALA A 109 6.02 -4.18 -12.19
C ALA A 109 6.51 -4.49 -10.77
N LEU A 110 7.81 -4.82 -10.62
CA LEU A 110 8.42 -5.05 -9.31
C LEU A 110 8.39 -3.80 -8.44
N LEU A 111 8.74 -2.63 -8.99
CA LEU A 111 8.73 -1.37 -8.25
C LEU A 111 7.32 -1.02 -7.76
N ARG A 112 6.30 -1.15 -8.63
CA ARG A 112 4.90 -0.93 -8.26
C ARG A 112 4.45 -1.87 -7.15
N SER A 113 4.72 -3.17 -7.29
CA SER A 113 4.36 -4.16 -6.27
C SER A 113 5.00 -3.86 -4.91
N TRP A 114 6.26 -3.41 -4.91
CA TRP A 114 6.93 -3.04 -3.68
C TRP A 114 6.33 -1.77 -3.05
N ILE A 115 6.01 -0.75 -3.86
CA ILE A 115 5.31 0.46 -3.40
C ILE A 115 3.98 0.10 -2.75
N ASP A 116 3.20 -0.79 -3.36
CA ASP A 116 1.90 -1.23 -2.84
C ASP A 116 2.05 -1.91 -1.47
N VAL A 117 3.02 -2.83 -1.33
CA VAL A 117 3.30 -3.51 -0.05
C VAL A 117 3.72 -2.52 1.04
N GLU A 118 4.52 -1.52 0.70
CA GLU A 118 4.98 -0.50 1.67
C GLU A 118 3.83 0.42 2.11
N LEU A 119 2.94 0.80 1.19
CA LEU A 119 1.72 1.54 1.51
C LEU A 119 0.79 0.74 2.44
N GLU A 120 0.61 -0.55 2.18
CA GLU A 120 -0.18 -1.43 3.04
C GLU A 120 0.41 -1.56 4.45
N ARG A 121 1.74 -1.73 4.56
CA ARG A 121 2.44 -1.79 5.86
C ARG A 121 2.21 -0.53 6.68
N GLN A 122 2.33 0.63 6.07
CA GLN A 122 2.11 1.88 6.79
C GLN A 122 0.66 2.12 7.17
N ASN A 123 -0.29 1.76 6.30
CA ASN A 123 -1.70 1.85 6.64
C ASN A 123 -1.99 0.97 7.87
N ARG A 124 -1.45 -0.25 7.88
CA ARG A 124 -1.52 -1.14 9.05
C ARG A 124 -0.91 -0.50 10.30
N ASP A 125 0.26 0.10 10.22
CA ASP A 125 0.92 0.74 11.37
C ASP A 125 0.16 1.97 11.87
N LEU A 126 -0.38 2.78 10.96
CA LEU A 126 -1.25 3.91 11.29
C LEU A 126 -2.50 3.43 12.02
N LEU A 127 -3.20 2.43 11.49
CA LEU A 127 -4.37 1.83 12.14
C LEU A 127 -4.03 1.25 13.51
N ALA A 128 -2.88 0.58 13.65
CA ALA A 128 -2.41 0.07 14.93
C ALA A 128 -2.18 1.19 15.95
N SER A 129 -1.53 2.29 15.52
CA SER A 129 -1.30 3.47 16.36
C SER A 129 -2.61 4.16 16.77
N MET A 130 -3.58 4.26 15.87
CA MET A 130 -4.91 4.82 16.14
C MET A 130 -5.66 3.96 17.15
N ASN A 131 -5.65 2.65 16.99
CA ASN A 131 -6.28 1.73 17.93
C ASN A 131 -5.65 1.84 19.33
N ASN A 132 -4.33 1.97 19.42
CA ASN A 132 -3.65 2.18 20.70
C ASN A 132 -4.05 3.51 21.35
N ARG A 133 -4.10 4.60 20.57
CA ARG A 133 -4.56 5.92 21.04
C ARG A 133 -6.02 5.88 21.50
N ALA A 134 -6.90 5.25 20.74
CA ALA A 134 -8.31 5.08 21.10
C ALA A 134 -8.47 4.31 22.41
N LYS A 135 -7.73 3.21 22.59
CA LYS A 135 -7.72 2.46 23.86
C LYS A 135 -7.27 3.32 25.05
N LEU A 136 -6.24 4.14 24.87
CA LEU A 136 -5.78 5.06 25.91
C LEU A 136 -6.84 6.13 26.22
N GLN A 137 -7.47 6.69 25.19
CA GLN A 137 -8.56 7.66 25.36
C GLN A 137 -9.74 7.05 26.12
N LEU A 138 -10.13 5.82 25.79
CA LEU A 138 -11.19 5.09 26.51
C LEU A 138 -10.83 4.89 28.00
N ARG A 139 -9.59 4.51 28.31
CA ARG A 139 -9.14 4.37 29.70
C ARG A 139 -9.19 5.69 30.45
N LEU A 140 -8.70 6.77 29.83
CA LEU A 140 -8.74 8.10 30.45
C LEU A 140 -10.18 8.56 30.68
N GLN A 141 -11.07 8.37 29.71
CA GLN A 141 -12.48 8.69 29.86
C GLN A 141 -13.12 7.89 31.01
N GLN A 142 -12.89 6.58 31.08
CA GLN A 142 -13.35 5.74 32.19
C GLN A 142 -12.82 6.22 33.55
N THR A 143 -11.56 6.69 33.61
CA THR A 143 -11.02 7.24 34.86
C THR A 143 -11.69 8.57 35.26
N VAL A 144 -12.01 9.44 34.31
CA VAL A 144 -12.72 10.71 34.56
C VAL A 144 -14.16 10.46 34.97
N GLU A 145 -14.84 9.50 34.33
CA GLU A 145 -16.18 9.07 34.72
C GLU A 145 -16.20 8.47 36.14
N GLY A 146 -15.19 7.70 36.51
CA GLY A 146 -15.05 7.18 37.88
C GLY A 146 -14.90 8.29 38.93
N LEU A 147 -14.14 9.34 38.63
CA LEU A 147 -13.94 10.48 39.51
C LEU A 147 -15.20 11.36 39.63
N SER A 148 -15.92 11.58 38.53
CA SER A 148 -17.14 12.40 38.53
C SER A 148 -18.24 11.78 39.39
N VAL A 149 -18.36 10.45 39.38
CA VAL A 149 -19.26 9.72 40.28
C VAL A 149 -18.94 10.02 41.74
N ALA A 150 -17.67 9.97 42.13
CA ALA A 150 -17.25 10.25 43.51
C ALA A 150 -17.62 11.68 43.92
N ALA A 151 -17.37 12.66 43.05
CA ALA A 151 -17.73 14.06 43.28
C ALA A 151 -19.25 14.26 43.43
N ILE A 152 -20.05 13.75 42.48
CA ILE A 152 -21.52 13.84 42.51
C ILE A 152 -22.07 13.18 43.78
N SER A 153 -21.56 11.99 44.14
CA SER A 153 -21.98 11.26 45.34
C SER A 153 -21.79 12.10 46.61
N TYR A 154 -20.63 12.75 46.75
CA TYR A 154 -20.34 13.62 47.89
C TYR A 154 -21.28 14.84 47.95
N TYR A 155 -21.53 15.50 46.82
CA TYR A 155 -22.45 16.64 46.76
C TYR A 155 -23.88 16.25 47.14
N VAL A 156 -24.38 15.13 46.62
CA VAL A 156 -25.74 14.66 46.94
C VAL A 156 -25.89 14.34 48.42
N VAL A 157 -24.94 13.61 49.01
CA VAL A 157 -24.94 13.30 50.45
C VAL A 157 -24.90 14.57 51.29
N SER A 158 -24.05 15.54 50.90
CA SER A 158 -23.94 16.83 51.59
C SER A 158 -25.25 17.62 51.52
N LEU A 159 -25.88 17.69 50.34
CA LEU A 159 -27.14 18.43 50.13
C LEU A 159 -28.30 17.85 50.94
N LEU A 160 -28.45 16.52 50.95
CA LEU A 160 -29.44 15.84 51.80
C LEU A 160 -29.17 16.08 53.28
N GLY A 161 -27.89 16.09 53.68
CA GLY A 161 -27.48 16.41 55.05
C GLY A 161 -27.87 17.81 55.49
N TYR A 162 -27.78 18.82 54.60
CA TYR A 162 -28.26 20.17 54.88
C TYR A 162 -29.79 20.25 54.93
N LEU A 163 -30.49 19.56 54.02
CA LEU A 163 -31.96 19.54 54.00
C LEU A 163 -32.55 19.03 55.31
N LEU A 164 -32.00 17.95 55.86
CA LEU A 164 -32.46 17.37 57.12
C LEU A 164 -32.20 18.27 58.32
N LYS A 165 -31.09 19.00 58.35
CA LYS A 165 -30.81 19.99 59.40
C LYS A 165 -31.75 21.20 59.35
N GLY A 166 -32.35 21.48 58.18
CA GLY A 166 -33.27 22.60 57.97
C GLY A 166 -34.73 22.34 58.35
N ILE A 167 -35.12 21.10 58.69
CA ILE A 167 -36.51 20.76 59.06
C ILE A 167 -36.67 20.91 60.59
N PRO A 168 -37.46 21.88 61.07
CA PRO A 168 -37.53 22.23 62.49
C PRO A 168 -38.26 21.19 63.37
N ILE A 169 -38.97 20.22 62.77
CA ILE A 169 -39.80 19.23 63.49
C ILE A 169 -38.95 18.07 64.06
N VAL A 170 -37.70 17.90 63.63
CA VAL A 170 -36.89 16.70 63.90
C VAL A 170 -35.68 17.00 64.81
N HIS A 171 -35.64 18.13 65.51
CA HIS A 171 -34.44 18.61 66.22
C HIS A 171 -33.85 17.61 67.24
N ASP A 172 -34.67 16.77 67.87
CA ASP A 172 -34.26 15.80 68.91
C ASP A 172 -34.01 14.37 68.37
N SER A 173 -34.32 14.11 67.09
CA SER A 173 -34.15 12.78 66.44
C SER A 173 -33.29 12.83 65.18
N VAL A 174 -32.62 13.96 64.91
CA VAL A 174 -31.76 14.14 63.72
C VAL A 174 -30.60 13.12 63.70
N ALA A 175 -30.02 12.80 64.86
CA ALA A 175 -28.85 11.93 64.98
C ALA A 175 -29.12 10.47 64.52
N PRO A 176 -30.14 9.75 65.01
CA PRO A 176 -30.42 8.38 64.57
C PRO A 176 -30.94 8.32 63.12
N VAL A 177 -31.72 9.31 62.68
CA VAL A 177 -32.24 9.35 61.29
C VAL A 177 -31.11 9.57 60.29
N MET A 178 -30.16 10.46 60.59
CA MET A 178 -28.96 10.66 59.77
C MET A 178 -28.07 9.42 59.70
N ALA A 179 -27.93 8.69 60.81
CA ALA A 179 -27.11 7.48 60.87
C ALA A 179 -27.61 6.37 59.93
N VAL A 180 -28.90 6.32 59.61
CA VAL A 180 -29.49 5.37 58.65
C VAL A 180 -29.59 5.96 57.25
N LEU A 181 -29.89 7.26 57.12
CA LEU A 181 -30.07 7.89 55.81
C LEU A 181 -28.75 8.00 55.03
N VAL A 182 -27.65 8.35 55.69
CA VAL A 182 -26.33 8.49 55.04
C VAL A 182 -25.89 7.18 54.35
N PRO A 183 -25.87 6.01 55.02
CA PRO A 183 -25.53 4.76 54.35
C PRO A 183 -26.58 4.34 53.32
N ALA A 184 -27.87 4.60 53.52
CA ALA A 184 -28.92 4.29 52.53
C ALA A 184 -28.77 5.10 51.22
N VAL A 185 -28.40 6.38 51.32
CA VAL A 185 -28.11 7.26 50.18
C VAL A 185 -26.81 6.82 49.49
N MET A 186 -25.78 6.47 50.26
CA MET A 186 -24.55 5.92 49.69
C MET A 186 -24.80 4.62 48.93
N LEU A 187 -25.63 3.73 49.48
CA LEU A 187 -26.01 2.44 48.86
C LEU A 187 -26.85 2.65 47.59
N THR A 188 -27.80 3.57 47.60
CA THR A 188 -28.64 3.86 46.42
C THR A 188 -27.83 4.49 45.30
N ILE A 189 -26.95 5.46 45.59
CA ILE A 189 -26.07 6.06 44.57
C ILE A 189 -25.09 5.00 44.03
N TRP A 190 -24.48 4.19 44.89
CA TRP A 190 -23.61 3.09 44.47
C TRP A 190 -24.34 2.07 43.60
N TRP A 191 -25.59 1.72 43.94
CA TRP A 191 -26.40 0.77 43.18
C TRP A 191 -26.82 1.31 41.82
N ILE A 192 -27.23 2.59 41.73
CA ILE A 192 -27.59 3.26 40.47
C ILE A 192 -26.38 3.32 39.53
N VAL A 193 -25.22 3.76 40.03
CA VAL A 193 -23.98 3.81 39.24
C VAL A 193 -23.56 2.42 38.78
N ARG A 194 -23.61 1.43 39.67
CA ARG A 194 -23.28 0.04 39.34
C ARG A 194 -24.21 -0.51 38.27
N ARG A 195 -25.51 -0.21 38.34
CA ARG A 195 -26.52 -0.62 37.34
C ARG A 195 -26.28 0.02 35.99
N ILE A 196 -26.01 1.34 35.93
CA ILE A 196 -25.72 2.04 34.69
C ILE A 196 -24.46 1.48 34.02
N ARG A 197 -23.40 1.21 34.79
CA ARG A 197 -22.18 0.57 34.27
C ARG A 197 -22.41 -0.83 33.73
N HIS A 198 -23.23 -1.66 34.40
CA HIS A 198 -23.55 -2.99 33.90
C HIS A 198 -24.44 -2.96 32.65
N ALA A 199 -25.38 -2.03 32.54
CA ALA A 199 -26.21 -1.89 31.34
C ALA A 199 -25.39 -1.50 30.08
N HIS A 200 -24.31 -0.72 30.23
CA HIS A 200 -23.42 -0.37 29.13
C HIS A 200 -22.36 -1.44 28.79
N SER A 201 -22.12 -2.41 29.68
CA SER A 201 -21.25 -3.56 29.36
C SER A 201 -21.97 -4.62 28.53
N ASP A 202 -23.29 -4.74 28.69
CA ASP A 202 -24.09 -5.77 28.04
C ASP A 202 -24.35 -5.45 26.55
N THR A 203 -24.50 -4.17 26.19
CA THR A 203 -24.61 -3.74 24.79
C THR A 203 -23.33 -3.97 23.97
N ALA A 204 -22.15 -3.96 24.61
CA ALA A 204 -20.89 -4.26 23.94
C ALA A 204 -20.63 -5.77 23.74
N ALA A 205 -21.39 -6.63 24.42
CA ALA A 205 -21.30 -8.08 24.27
C ALA A 205 -22.17 -8.61 23.12
N GLU A 206 -23.33 -7.98 22.85
CA GLU A 206 -24.19 -8.33 21.70
C GLU A 206 -23.56 -7.96 20.35
N GLU A 207 -22.80 -6.87 20.27
CA GLU A 207 -22.14 -6.43 19.01
C GLU A 207 -20.92 -7.28 18.60
N LYS A 208 -20.39 -8.12 19.49
CA LYS A 208 -19.30 -9.06 19.18
C LYS A 208 -19.78 -10.45 18.73
N SER A 209 -21.08 -10.73 18.78
CA SER A 209 -21.68 -12.03 18.45
C SER A 209 -22.44 -12.05 17.11
N SER A 210 -22.46 -10.93 16.37
CA SER A 210 -23.01 -10.79 15.01
C SER A 210 -21.88 -10.47 14.03
#